data_AF-A0A2R6C559-F1
#
_entry.id   AF-A0A2R6C559-F1
#
_cell.length_a   1.000
_cell.length_b   1.000
_cell.length_c   1.000
_cell.angle_alpha   90.00
_cell.angle_beta   90.00
_cell.angle_gamma   90.00
#
_symmetry.space_group_name_H-M   'P 1'
#
loop_
_entity.id
_entity.type
_entity.pdbx_description
1 polymer ?
#
loop_
_entity_poly.entity_id
_entity_poly.type
_entity_poly.pdbx_seq_one_letter_code
_entity_poly.pdbx_strand_id
1 'polypeptide(L)' 'MVEDGKASKNALSYILKQRLSLSYFNDMVIINTAKRFNKPLYTYDKKMRHRAERLGVTLIFE' A
#
# COMPACT_ATOMS: atom_id res chain seq x y z
N MET A 1 15.80 6.98 -18.37
CA MET A 1 15.20 5.66 -18.68
C MET A 1 13.74 5.90 -19.02
N VAL A 2 13.33 5.62 -20.25
CA VAL A 2 11.91 5.73 -20.63
C VAL A 2 11.23 4.47 -20.11
N GLU A 3 10.44 4.58 -19.04
CA GLU A 3 9.55 3.51 -18.65
C GLU A 3 8.46 3.38 -19.71
N ASP A 4 8.45 2.27 -20.46
CA ASP A 4 7.46 1.94 -21.49
C ASP A 4 6.05 1.66 -20.93
N GLY A 5 5.80 1.99 -19.66
CA GLY A 5 4.55 1.73 -18.95
C GLY A 5 4.23 0.24 -18.75
N LYS A 6 5.10 -0.70 -19.19
CA LYS A 6 4.84 -2.14 -19.10
C LYS A 6 4.71 -2.61 -17.66
N ALA A 7 5.51 -2.07 -16.75
CA ALA A 7 5.41 -2.37 -15.32
C ALA A 7 4.04 -1.98 -14.76
N SER A 8 3.59 -0.75 -15.01
CA SER A 8 2.28 -0.25 -14.58
C SER A 8 1.14 -1.06 -15.20
N LYS A 9 1.22 -1.39 -16.49
CA LYS A 9 0.24 -2.24 -17.19
C LYS A 9 0.15 -3.63 -16.56
N ASN A 10 1.29 -4.24 -16.25
CA ASN A 10 1.34 -5.56 -15.62
C ASN A 10 0.76 -5.53 -14.20
N ALA A 11 1.11 -4.51 -13.40
CA ALA A 11 0.57 -4.33 -12.05
C ALA A 11 -0.96 -4.16 -12.07
N LEU A 12 -1.49 -3.28 -12.92
CA LEU A 12 -2.93 -3.09 -13.09
C LEU A 12 -3.62 -4.38 -13.54
N SER A 13 -3.05 -5.10 -14.49
CA SER A 13 -3.59 -6.38 -14.97
C SER A 13 -3.67 -7.42 -13.84
N TYR A 14 -2.68 -7.45 -12.94
CA TYR A 14 -2.69 -8.34 -11.78
C TYR A 14 -3.77 -7.93 -10.76
N ILE A 15 -3.87 -6.63 -10.45
CA ILE A 15 -4.89 -6.09 -9.54
C ILE A 15 -6.31 -6.46 -10.02
N LEU A 16 -6.58 -6.27 -11.32
CA LEU A 16 -7.86 -6.61 -11.95
C LEU A 16 -8.14 -8.12 -11.87
N LYS A 17 -7.15 -8.98 -12.17
CA LYS A 17 -7.28 -10.44 -12.07
C LYS A 17 -7.60 -10.90 -10.65
N GLN A 18 -7.00 -10.26 -9.64
CA GLN A 18 -7.21 -10.58 -8.22
C GLN A 18 -8.47 -9.94 -7.64
N ARG A 19 -9.23 -9.15 -8.42
CA ARG A 19 -10.39 -8.38 -7.98
C ARG A 19 -10.10 -7.48 -6.77
N LEU A 20 -8.86 -6.99 -6.67
CA LEU A 20 -8.47 -6.06 -5.62
C LEU A 20 -8.84 -4.64 -6.05
N SER A 21 -9.29 -3.82 -5.11
CA SER A 21 -9.44 -2.40 -5.38
C SER A 21 -8.06 -1.73 -5.43
N LEU A 22 -7.91 -0.72 -6.30
CA LEU A 22 -6.67 0.04 -6.40
C LEU A 22 -6.30 0.71 -5.08
N SER A 23 -7.29 1.21 -4.34
CA SER A 23 -7.09 1.77 -2.99
C SER A 23 -6.54 0.72 -2.02
N TYR A 24 -7.08 -0.50 -2.01
CA TYR A 24 -6.54 -1.57 -1.15
C TYR A 24 -5.09 -1.91 -1.53
N PHE A 25 -4.80 -2.03 -2.82
CA PHE A 25 -3.44 -2.30 -3.29
C PHE A 25 -2.47 -1.20 -2.85
N ASN A 26 -2.84 0.08 -3.04
CA ASN A 26 -2.01 1.22 -2.65
C ASN A 26 -1.75 1.23 -1.14
N ASP A 27 -2.78 0.98 -0.32
CA ASP A 27 -2.61 0.87 1.14
C ASP A 27 -1.59 -0.21 1.49
N MET A 28 -1.69 -1.40 0.86
CA MET A 28 -0.73 -2.48 1.11
C MET A 28 0.68 -2.12 0.67
N VAL A 29 0.85 -1.41 -0.45
CA VAL A 29 2.18 -0.94 -0.88
C VAL A 29 2.78 -0.03 0.17
N ILE A 30 2.04 0.97 0.65
CA ILE A 30 2.55 1.93 1.64
C ILE A 30 2.81 1.24 3.00
N ILE A 31 1.87 0.43 3.49
CA ILE A 31 1.99 -0.28 4.78
C ILE A 31 3.17 -1.25 4.77
N ASN A 32 3.33 -2.06 3.70
CA ASN A 32 4.46 -2.98 3.60
C ASN A 32 5.79 -2.25 3.44
N THR A 33 5.79 -1.09 2.78
CA THR A 33 6.98 -0.24 2.70
C THR A 33 7.37 0.25 4.10
N ALA A 34 6.44 0.80 4.87
CA ALA A 34 6.68 1.22 6.25
C ALA A 34 7.21 0.06 7.11
N LYS A 35 6.59 -1.11 7.02
CA LYS A 35 7.03 -2.33 7.72
C LYS A 35 8.43 -2.76 7.32
N ARG A 36 8.73 -2.81 6.02
CA ARG A 36 10.04 -3.23 5.48
C ARG A 36 11.18 -2.35 5.99
N PHE A 37 10.92 -1.05 6.12
CA PHE A 37 11.92 -0.08 6.57
C PHE A 37 11.85 0.21 8.08
N ASN A 38 11.01 -0.51 8.83
CA ASN A 38 10.76 -0.29 10.24
C ASN A 38 10.46 1.19 10.58
N LYS A 39 9.61 1.82 9.77
CA LYS A 39 9.19 3.21 9.93
C LYS A 39 7.74 3.28 10.43
N PRO A 40 7.42 4.24 11.31
CA PRO A 40 6.05 4.48 11.68
C PRO A 40 5.27 5.03 10.48
N LEU A 41 3.96 4.79 10.46
CA LEU A 41 3.04 5.29 9.45
C LEU A 41 2.15 6.38 10.06
N TYR A 42 2.06 7.52 9.37
CA TYR A 42 1.08 8.57 9.64
C TYR A 42 -0.01 8.54 8.56
N THR A 43 -1.28 8.53 8.94
CA THR A 43 -2.41 8.63 8.00
C THR A 43 -3.71 9.08 8.66
N TYR A 44 -4.45 9.94 7.96
CA TYR A 44 -5.81 10.32 8.31
C TYR A 44 -6.86 9.29 7.85
N ASP A 45 -6.49 8.36 6.96
CA ASP A 45 -7.41 7.32 6.49
C ASP A 45 -7.62 6.25 7.58
N LYS A 46 -8.84 6.18 8.12
CA LYS A 46 -9.23 5.21 9.15
C LYS A 46 -9.11 3.75 8.68
N LYS A 47 -9.42 3.46 7.41
CA LYS A 47 -9.33 2.08 6.86
C LYS A 47 -7.88 1.66 6.74
N MET A 48 -7.01 2.56 6.26
CA MET A 48 -5.57 2.30 6.17
C MET A 48 -4.95 2.12 7.55
N ARG A 49 -5.37 2.94 8.53
CA ARG A 49 -4.96 2.81 9.93
C ARG A 49 -5.24 1.43 10.50
N HIS A 50 -6.48 0.97 10.39
CA HIS A 50 -6.87 -0.36 10.86
C HIS A 50 -6.11 -1.49 10.14
N ARG A 51 -5.80 -1.32 8.85
CA ARG A 51 -4.98 -2.28 8.10
C ARG A 51 -3.54 -2.30 8.60
N ALA A 52 -2.96 -1.13 8.87
CA ALA A 52 -1.59 -1.00 9.40
C ALA A 52 -1.47 -1.61 10.80
N GLU A 53 -2.43 -1.35 11.69
CA GLU A 53 -2.51 -1.96 13.03
C GLU A 53 -2.53 -3.48 12.95
N ARG A 54 -3.41 -4.05 12.11
CA ARG A 54 -3.50 -5.50 11.90
C ARG A 54 -2.22 -6.13 11.35
N LEU A 55 -1.40 -5.35 10.65
CA LEU A 55 -0.14 -5.81 10.07
C LEU A 55 1.08 -5.52 10.95
N GLY A 56 0.87 -4.94 12.14
CA GLY A 56 1.90 -4.67 13.14
C GLY A 56 2.81 -3.50 12.78
N VAL A 57 2.30 -2.51 12.05
CA VAL A 57 3.04 -1.27 11.76
C VAL A 57 2.75 -0.24 12.83
N THR A 58 3.80 0.36 13.41
CA THR A 58 3.66 1.44 14.38
C THR A 58 2.96 2.63 13.75
N LEU A 59 1.92 3.13 14.40
CA LEU A 59 1.23 4.34 14.00
C LEU A 59 1.68 5.53 14.85
N ILE A 60 1.74 6.70 14.22
CA ILE A 60 1.97 7.97 14.90
C ILE A 60 0.76 8.88 14.66
N PHE A 61 0.47 9.73 15.64
CA PHE A 61 -0.59 10.74 15.62
C PHE A 61 0.00 12.05 16.13
N GLU A 62 -0.50 13.18 15.62
CA GLU A 62 -0.34 14.48 16.28
C GLU A 62 -1.32 14.60 17.46
#